data_AF-A0A536IU00-F1
#
_entry.id   AF-A0A536IU00-F1
#
_cell.length_a   1.000
_cell.length_b   1.000
_cell.length_c   1.000
_cell.angle_alpha   90.00
_cell.angle_beta   90.00
_cell.angle_gamma   90.00
#
_symmetry.space_group_name_H-M   'P 1'
#
loop_
_entity.id
_entity.type
_entity.pdbx_description
1 polymer ?
#
loop_
_entity_poly.entity_id
_entity_poly.type
_entity_poly.pdbx_seq_one_letter_code
_entity_poly.pdbx_strand_id
1 'polypeptide(L)'
;MAVFAGLMLGSLVASLNMTLVAPALPTIVAELGGLADYSWIPISAMLASTIVVPVAGKLSDIYGRKPLYMTGIVVFAVGSALSGMAPNFWFLVFARFVQGAGMGFIMPLSQAIIGDIISPRERGKYQGMLGASFGLASIVGPAAGGFITEHFSWRWLFFVNLPVALVTLVVVGLFMHVPNPRRKHAIDVWGSVTLSAGITCALLATVWGGVQYPWTSWQIVGLYGAAALLLGAFAWVETHAPEPVLPLHLFKSSIFTFSNIASVGVAMSMFGAIFFLPVFVQGVIGNSVTNSGAILVPMLVSMIVTSVASGWFISRTGRYKVPLLGGLLSMGAGYYMLANFTIETTNQSVIVAMILIGLGLGVTMQTYTLVVQNSVSREDLAVATSATQLSRSMGAAIGLAILGTILTQGMQSSMAKYLPASALQRLHSSDSGAAATAIFDPSLLAKLPPAIAAGIRHGLADALHPVFLAGLPIIAISFVATLFIREVPLRQTAHVTAGRRGQNALVEPEESALI
;
A
#
# COMPACT_ATOMS: atom_id res chain seq x y z
N MET A 1 -25.81 -2.42 3.87
CA MET A 1 -25.43 -2.18 2.46
C MET A 1 -25.06 -0.73 2.19
N ALA A 2 -25.92 0.27 2.46
CA ALA A 2 -25.60 1.69 2.21
C ALA A 2 -24.31 2.20 2.91
N VAL A 3 -24.10 1.82 4.18
CA VAL A 3 -22.86 2.15 4.92
C VAL A 3 -21.62 1.57 4.24
N PHE A 4 -21.71 0.32 3.79
CA PHE A 4 -20.62 -0.36 3.11
C PHE A 4 -20.33 0.27 1.73
N ALA A 5 -21.37 0.67 0.98
CA ALA A 5 -21.20 1.40 -0.26
C ALA A 5 -20.48 2.75 -0.04
N GLY A 6 -20.82 3.49 1.03
CA GLY A 6 -20.10 4.71 1.40
C GLY A 6 -18.62 4.46 1.73
N LEU A 7 -18.32 3.41 2.50
CA LEU A 7 -16.94 3.02 2.81
C LEU A 7 -16.15 2.59 1.57
N MET A 8 -16.78 1.82 0.68
CA MET A 8 -16.19 1.41 -0.59
C MET A 8 -15.90 2.61 -1.49
N LEU A 9 -16.83 3.57 -1.60
CA LEU A 9 -16.65 4.78 -2.39
C LEU A 9 -15.47 5.61 -1.88
N GLY A 10 -15.39 5.85 -0.56
CA GLY A 10 -14.26 6.58 0.02
C GLY A 10 -12.92 5.87 -0.20
N SER A 11 -12.87 4.54 -0.02
CA SER A 11 -11.66 3.76 -0.28
C SER A 11 -11.30 3.71 -1.77
N LEU A 12 -12.27 3.66 -2.67
CA LEU A 12 -12.06 3.68 -4.12
C LEU A 12 -11.45 5.03 -4.55
N VAL A 13 -11.99 6.14 -4.05
CA VAL A 13 -11.48 7.49 -4.34
C VAL A 13 -10.03 7.66 -3.86
N ALA A 14 -9.73 7.23 -2.64
CA ALA A 14 -8.36 7.28 -2.11
C ALA A 14 -7.39 6.44 -2.97
N SER A 15 -7.84 5.27 -3.44
CA SER A 15 -7.02 4.37 -4.27
C SER A 15 -6.81 4.93 -5.68
N LEU A 16 -7.87 5.46 -6.32
CA LEU A 16 -7.81 6.08 -7.65
C LEU A 16 -6.83 7.26 -7.68
N ASN A 17 -6.80 8.06 -6.61
CA ASN A 17 -5.92 9.22 -6.54
C ASN A 17 -4.43 8.87 -6.57
N MET A 18 -4.02 7.68 -6.12
CA MET A 18 -2.62 7.24 -6.24
C MET A 18 -2.25 6.84 -7.67
N THR A 19 -3.20 6.28 -8.43
CA THR A 19 -2.93 5.66 -9.73
C THR A 19 -3.21 6.60 -10.90
N LEU A 20 -4.10 7.57 -10.72
CA LEU A 20 -4.59 8.48 -11.77
C LEU A 20 -3.61 9.62 -12.09
N VAL A 21 -2.78 10.03 -11.12
CA VAL A 21 -1.79 11.12 -11.30
C VAL A 21 -0.52 10.64 -12.02
N ALA A 22 -0.15 9.36 -11.88
CA ALA A 22 1.13 8.85 -12.35
C ALA A 22 1.39 9.07 -13.86
N PRO A 23 0.43 8.81 -14.79
CA PRO A 23 0.64 9.05 -16.22
C PRO A 23 0.79 10.54 -16.58
N ALA A 24 0.27 11.44 -15.74
CA ALA A 24 0.25 12.88 -16.00
C ALA A 24 1.50 13.59 -15.47
N LEU A 25 2.35 12.91 -14.70
CA LEU A 25 3.54 13.50 -14.07
C LEU A 25 4.44 14.25 -15.08
N PRO A 26 4.75 13.71 -16.27
CA PRO A 26 5.58 14.43 -17.25
C PRO A 26 4.95 15.75 -17.69
N THR A 27 3.64 15.75 -17.97
CA THR A 27 2.89 16.95 -18.38
C THR A 27 2.81 17.99 -17.27
N ILE A 28 2.56 17.56 -16.02
CA ILE A 28 2.48 18.44 -14.85
C ILE A 28 3.81 19.19 -14.65
N VAL A 29 4.91 18.46 -14.75
CA VAL A 29 6.26 19.00 -14.54
C VAL A 29 6.71 19.87 -15.71
N ALA A 30 6.28 19.55 -16.93
CA ALA A 30 6.52 20.40 -18.10
C ALA A 30 5.84 21.77 -17.96
N GLU A 31 4.63 21.82 -17.37
CA GLU A 31 3.87 23.06 -17.19
C GLU A 31 4.29 23.85 -15.94
N LEU A 32 4.52 23.18 -14.81
CA LEU A 32 4.83 23.81 -13.52
C LEU A 32 6.34 23.96 -13.23
N GLY A 33 7.20 23.36 -14.06
CA GLY A 33 8.62 23.18 -13.77
C GLY A 33 8.90 22.10 -12.73
N GLY A 34 10.15 22.02 -12.26
CA GLY A 34 10.55 21.11 -11.17
C GLY A 34 10.92 19.70 -11.63
N LEU A 35 11.51 19.55 -12.82
CA LEU A 35 11.85 18.24 -13.39
C LEU A 35 12.89 17.45 -12.59
N ALA A 36 13.75 18.13 -11.84
CA ALA A 36 14.66 17.50 -10.89
C ALA A 36 13.93 16.88 -9.68
N ASP A 37 12.76 17.42 -9.33
CA ASP A 37 12.05 17.13 -8.08
C ASP A 37 10.74 16.34 -8.29
N TYR A 38 10.40 15.94 -9.51
CA TYR A 38 9.07 15.40 -9.86
C TYR A 38 8.58 14.22 -8.98
N SER A 39 9.50 13.43 -8.43
CA SER A 39 9.20 12.32 -7.51
C SER A 39 8.52 12.78 -6.21
N TRP A 40 8.66 14.05 -5.83
CA TRP A 40 8.01 14.63 -4.66
C TRP A 40 6.48 14.67 -4.74
N ILE A 41 5.89 14.71 -5.94
CA ILE A 41 4.43 14.73 -6.11
C ILE A 41 3.76 13.47 -5.51
N PRO A 42 4.18 12.24 -5.87
CA PRO A 42 3.67 11.04 -5.21
C PRO A 42 4.24 10.84 -3.80
N ILE A 43 5.53 11.14 -3.56
CA ILE A 43 6.18 10.90 -2.26
C ILE A 43 5.52 11.71 -1.14
N SER A 44 5.24 13.00 -1.36
CA SER A 44 4.62 13.87 -0.34
C SER A 44 3.26 13.35 0.14
N ALA A 45 2.42 12.86 -0.77
CA ALA A 45 1.14 12.26 -0.43
C ALA A 45 1.30 10.95 0.36
N MET A 46 2.25 10.10 -0.05
CA MET A 46 2.56 8.86 0.68
C MET A 46 3.10 9.15 2.10
N LEU A 47 4.01 10.11 2.24
CA LEU A 47 4.55 10.52 3.53
C LEU A 47 3.46 11.04 4.46
N ALA A 48 2.62 11.97 3.99
CA ALA A 48 1.50 12.49 4.77
C ALA A 48 0.54 11.37 5.20
N SER A 49 0.20 10.44 4.30
CA SER A 49 -0.66 9.31 4.65
C SER A 49 -0.02 8.41 5.71
N THR A 50 1.28 8.17 5.62
CA THR A 50 2.02 7.32 6.57
C THR A 50 2.07 7.94 7.96
N ILE A 51 2.27 9.25 8.05
CA ILE A 51 2.26 10.02 9.32
C ILE A 51 0.88 9.98 9.98
N VAL A 52 -0.18 10.06 9.18
CA VAL A 52 -1.55 10.17 9.69
C VAL A 52 -2.14 8.82 10.09
N VAL A 53 -1.78 7.72 9.43
CA VAL A 53 -2.36 6.38 9.69
C VAL A 53 -2.33 5.98 11.18
N PRO A 54 -1.21 6.07 11.92
CA PRO A 54 -1.18 5.72 13.34
C PRO A 54 -2.06 6.64 14.20
N VAL A 55 -2.01 7.95 13.89
CA VAL A 55 -2.76 8.99 14.60
C VAL A 55 -4.26 8.83 14.37
N ALA A 56 -4.66 8.45 13.16
CA ALA A 56 -6.05 8.22 12.77
C ALA A 56 -6.69 7.10 13.59
N GLY A 57 -5.97 5.99 13.80
CA GLY A 57 -6.44 4.87 14.62
C GLY A 57 -6.85 5.33 16.02
N LYS A 58 -5.93 5.98 16.72
CA LYS A 58 -6.14 6.44 18.10
C LYS A 58 -7.16 7.56 18.22
N LEU A 59 -7.07 8.59 17.37
CA LEU A 59 -8.05 9.67 17.38
C LEU A 59 -9.48 9.12 17.15
N SER A 60 -9.63 8.05 16.37
CA SER A 60 -10.94 7.47 16.08
C SER A 60 -11.55 6.72 17.26
N ASP A 61 -10.73 6.25 18.19
CA ASP A 61 -11.19 5.62 19.43
C ASP A 61 -11.68 6.68 20.44
N ILE A 62 -11.12 7.90 20.38
CA ILE A 62 -11.49 9.03 21.25
C ILE A 62 -12.72 9.79 20.72
N TYR A 63 -12.63 10.29 19.49
CA TYR A 63 -13.65 11.15 18.88
C TYR A 63 -14.75 10.37 18.17
N GLY A 64 -14.54 9.07 17.96
CA GLY A 64 -15.43 8.19 17.22
C GLY A 64 -15.05 8.05 15.75
N ARG A 65 -15.37 6.89 15.17
CA ARG A 65 -14.96 6.56 13.80
C ARG A 65 -15.62 7.42 12.71
N LYS A 66 -16.94 7.66 12.82
CA LYS A 66 -17.71 8.43 11.83
C LYS A 66 -17.18 9.87 11.63
N PRO A 67 -17.07 10.70 12.68
CA PRO A 67 -16.64 12.09 12.50
C PRO A 67 -15.23 12.16 11.90
N LEU A 68 -14.29 11.32 12.32
CA LEU A 68 -12.94 11.34 11.75
C LEU A 68 -12.87 10.83 10.31
N TYR A 69 -13.67 9.83 9.96
CA TYR A 69 -13.77 9.39 8.57
C TYR A 69 -14.28 10.53 7.67
N MET A 70 -15.30 11.27 8.12
CA MET A 70 -15.82 12.45 7.41
C MET A 70 -14.77 13.57 7.33
N THR A 71 -14.04 13.86 8.41
CA THR A 71 -12.93 14.82 8.40
C THR A 71 -11.86 14.41 7.39
N GLY A 72 -11.51 13.12 7.32
CA GLY A 72 -10.58 12.58 6.33
C GLY A 72 -11.02 12.85 4.90
N ILE A 73 -12.32 12.65 4.59
CA ILE A 73 -12.89 12.94 3.27
C ILE A 73 -12.83 14.44 2.96
N VAL A 74 -13.14 15.31 3.93
CA VAL A 74 -13.06 16.76 3.75
C VAL A 74 -11.63 17.21 3.48
N VAL A 75 -10.66 16.75 4.30
CA VAL A 75 -9.23 17.08 4.12
C VAL A 75 -8.73 16.59 2.77
N PHE A 76 -9.12 15.38 2.36
CA PHE A 76 -8.82 14.84 1.04
C PHE A 76 -9.41 15.71 -0.08
N ALA A 77 -10.68 16.10 0.03
CA ALA A 77 -11.34 16.95 -0.96
C ALA A 77 -10.67 18.33 -1.06
N VAL A 78 -10.34 18.97 0.07
CA VAL A 78 -9.60 20.23 0.10
C VAL A 78 -8.23 20.09 -0.57
N GLY A 79 -7.46 19.06 -0.21
CA GLY A 79 -6.16 18.79 -0.85
C GLY A 79 -6.28 18.53 -2.36
N SER A 80 -7.37 17.88 -2.80
CA SER A 80 -7.69 17.69 -4.22
C SER A 80 -8.00 19.02 -4.92
N ALA A 81 -8.84 19.86 -4.33
CA ALA A 81 -9.16 21.18 -4.88
C ALA A 81 -7.89 22.06 -4.99
N LEU A 82 -7.06 22.07 -3.95
CA LEU A 82 -5.78 22.78 -3.96
C LEU A 82 -4.84 22.25 -5.05
N SER A 83 -4.79 20.93 -5.25
CA SER A 83 -3.94 20.31 -6.29
C SER A 83 -4.39 20.71 -7.70
N GLY A 84 -5.71 20.73 -7.96
CA GLY A 84 -6.27 21.22 -9.23
C GLY A 84 -6.10 22.73 -9.43
N MET A 85 -5.88 23.49 -8.36
CA MET A 85 -5.65 24.94 -8.39
C MET A 85 -4.16 25.33 -8.28
N ALA A 86 -3.23 24.36 -8.31
CA ALA A 86 -1.83 24.63 -8.05
C ALA A 86 -1.18 25.58 -9.09
N PRO A 87 -0.59 26.72 -8.68
CA PRO A 87 0.06 27.66 -9.59
C PRO A 87 1.53 27.31 -9.87
N ASN A 88 2.17 26.49 -9.03
CA ASN A 88 3.58 26.09 -9.17
C ASN A 88 3.82 24.70 -8.56
N PHE A 89 4.99 24.14 -8.85
CA PHE A 89 5.39 22.80 -8.43
C PHE A 89 5.30 22.57 -6.91
N TRP A 90 5.91 23.44 -6.09
CA TRP A 90 5.94 23.26 -4.64
C TRP A 90 4.58 23.44 -3.97
N PHE A 91 3.72 24.29 -4.52
CA PHE A 91 2.33 24.35 -4.08
C PHE A 91 1.58 23.06 -4.37
N LEU A 92 1.81 22.43 -5.53
CA LEU A 92 1.24 21.11 -5.82
C LEU A 92 1.75 20.07 -4.83
N VAL A 93 3.05 20.05 -4.52
CA VAL A 93 3.62 19.15 -3.50
C VAL A 93 2.96 19.36 -2.13
N PHE A 94 2.75 20.62 -1.71
CA PHE A 94 2.03 20.92 -0.47
C PHE A 94 0.57 20.46 -0.52
N ALA A 95 -0.15 20.72 -1.61
CA ALA A 95 -1.53 20.27 -1.79
C ALA A 95 -1.64 18.74 -1.76
N ARG A 96 -0.66 18.04 -2.35
CA ARG A 96 -0.52 16.58 -2.30
C ARG A 96 -0.25 16.06 -0.90
N PHE A 97 0.55 16.77 -0.11
CA PHE A 97 0.74 16.47 1.30
C PHE A 97 -0.60 16.56 2.08
N VAL A 98 -1.35 17.65 1.92
CA VAL A 98 -2.69 17.82 2.55
C VAL A 98 -3.64 16.70 2.10
N GLN A 99 -3.66 16.39 0.81
CA GLN A 99 -4.50 15.33 0.27
C GLN A 99 -4.12 13.94 0.82
N GLY A 100 -2.81 13.67 0.94
CA GLY A 100 -2.26 12.45 1.53
C GLY A 100 -2.65 12.27 2.99
N ALA A 101 -2.69 13.36 3.77
CA ALA A 101 -3.18 13.33 5.14
C ALA A 101 -4.65 12.85 5.20
N GLY A 102 -5.50 13.32 4.28
CA GLY A 102 -6.87 12.83 4.13
C GLY A 102 -6.96 11.33 3.84
N MET A 103 -6.13 10.83 2.92
CA MET A 103 -6.04 9.38 2.62
C MET A 103 -5.63 8.56 3.85
N GLY A 104 -4.74 9.10 4.69
CA GLY A 104 -4.30 8.49 5.94
C GLY A 104 -5.39 8.31 6.98
N PHE A 105 -6.47 9.11 6.94
CA PHE A 105 -7.68 8.85 7.73
C PHE A 105 -8.60 7.85 7.05
N ILE A 106 -8.90 8.03 5.76
CA ILE A 106 -9.93 7.26 5.05
C ILE A 106 -9.59 5.76 5.02
N MET A 107 -8.35 5.38 4.68
CA MET A 107 -8.01 3.97 4.48
C MET A 107 -8.08 3.11 5.76
N PRO A 108 -7.36 3.45 6.85
CA PRO A 108 -7.40 2.63 8.06
C PRO A 108 -8.76 2.69 8.76
N LEU A 109 -9.44 3.84 8.76
CA LEU A 109 -10.76 3.97 9.38
C LEU A 109 -11.83 3.19 8.62
N SER A 110 -11.75 3.10 7.29
CA SER A 110 -12.64 2.23 6.51
C SER A 110 -12.54 0.77 6.97
N GLN A 111 -11.31 0.27 7.13
CA GLN A 111 -11.04 -1.09 7.62
C GLN A 111 -11.51 -1.29 9.07
N ALA A 112 -11.29 -0.30 9.94
CA ALA A 112 -11.69 -0.37 11.34
C ALA A 112 -13.21 -0.31 11.52
N ILE A 113 -13.92 0.52 10.72
CA ILE A 113 -15.38 0.59 10.72
C ILE A 113 -15.99 -0.74 10.25
N ILE A 114 -15.44 -1.36 9.20
CA ILE A 114 -15.85 -2.72 8.78
C ILE A 114 -15.64 -3.71 9.92
N GLY A 115 -14.52 -3.62 10.63
CA GLY A 115 -14.25 -4.40 11.82
C GLY A 115 -15.34 -4.26 12.89
N ASP A 116 -15.82 -3.04 13.13
CA ASP A 116 -16.85 -2.78 14.13
C ASP A 116 -18.25 -3.26 13.75
N ILE A 117 -18.63 -3.15 12.47
CA ILE A 117 -20.00 -3.42 12.02
C ILE A 117 -20.20 -4.83 11.46
N ILE A 118 -19.14 -5.49 11.01
CA ILE A 118 -19.20 -6.81 10.37
C ILE A 118 -18.59 -7.89 11.28
N SER A 119 -19.28 -9.03 11.39
CA SER A 119 -18.78 -10.20 12.13
C SER A 119 -17.49 -10.75 11.50
N PRO A 120 -16.50 -11.26 12.29
CA PRO A 120 -15.23 -11.76 11.77
C PRO A 120 -15.37 -12.78 10.62
N ARG A 121 -16.42 -13.60 10.64
CA ARG A 121 -16.71 -14.60 9.61
C ARG A 121 -17.10 -13.99 8.26
N GLU A 122 -17.80 -12.86 8.27
CA GLU A 122 -18.21 -12.17 7.06
C GLU A 122 -17.18 -11.13 6.60
N ARG A 123 -16.30 -10.65 7.49
CA ARG A 123 -15.27 -9.62 7.18
C ARG A 123 -14.45 -9.96 5.95
N GLY A 124 -14.11 -11.23 5.74
CA GLY A 124 -13.31 -11.67 4.59
C GLY A 124 -13.97 -11.33 3.25
N LYS A 125 -15.29 -11.43 3.15
CA LYS A 125 -16.06 -11.05 1.95
C LYS A 125 -15.98 -9.54 1.71
N TYR A 126 -16.21 -8.73 2.75
CA TYR A 126 -16.22 -7.27 2.65
C TYR A 126 -14.81 -6.67 2.45
N GLN A 127 -13.79 -7.28 3.05
CA GLN A 127 -12.39 -6.93 2.82
C GLN A 127 -11.93 -7.33 1.41
N GLY A 128 -12.38 -8.47 0.89
CA GLY A 128 -12.15 -8.83 -0.51
C GLY A 128 -12.76 -7.81 -1.48
N MET A 129 -13.93 -7.28 -1.18
CA MET A 129 -14.55 -6.19 -1.95
C MET A 129 -13.75 -4.87 -1.87
N LEU A 130 -13.17 -4.53 -0.72
CA LEU A 130 -12.23 -3.40 -0.61
C LEU A 130 -10.92 -3.63 -1.39
N GLY A 131 -10.40 -4.86 -1.36
CA GLY A 131 -9.27 -5.25 -2.21
C GLY A 131 -9.62 -5.13 -3.70
N ALA A 132 -10.86 -5.45 -4.07
CA ALA A 132 -11.34 -5.32 -5.43
C ALA A 132 -11.50 -3.86 -5.88
N SER A 133 -11.96 -2.96 -5.01
CA SER A 133 -11.99 -1.53 -5.36
C SER A 133 -10.59 -0.96 -5.57
N PHE A 134 -9.59 -1.38 -4.78
CA PHE A 134 -8.19 -1.03 -5.03
C PHE A 134 -7.69 -1.60 -6.36
N GLY A 135 -7.99 -2.87 -6.67
CA GLY A 135 -7.62 -3.50 -7.94
C GLY A 135 -8.23 -2.80 -9.15
N LEU A 136 -9.53 -2.45 -9.08
CA LEU A 136 -10.22 -1.67 -10.11
C LEU A 136 -9.62 -0.28 -10.26
N ALA A 137 -9.31 0.41 -9.15
CA ALA A 137 -8.66 1.72 -9.18
C ALA A 137 -7.29 1.68 -9.87
N SER A 138 -6.55 0.59 -9.74
CA SER A 138 -5.24 0.42 -10.40
C SER A 138 -5.34 0.21 -11.91
N ILE A 139 -6.47 -0.30 -12.43
CA ILE A 139 -6.71 -0.43 -13.89
C ILE A 139 -7.29 0.85 -14.46
N VAL A 140 -8.38 1.33 -13.84
CA VAL A 140 -9.13 2.49 -14.31
C VAL A 140 -8.33 3.77 -14.12
N GLY A 141 -7.53 3.86 -13.05
CA GLY A 141 -6.76 5.05 -12.72
C GLY A 141 -5.82 5.51 -13.83
N PRO A 142 -4.86 4.69 -14.29
CA PRO A 142 -3.94 5.10 -15.34
C PRO A 142 -4.62 5.39 -16.68
N ALA A 143 -5.63 4.58 -17.06
CA ALA A 143 -6.38 4.77 -18.30
C ALA A 143 -7.19 6.07 -18.28
N ALA A 144 -7.92 6.33 -17.21
CA ALA A 144 -8.66 7.58 -17.01
C ALA A 144 -7.70 8.76 -16.88
N GLY A 145 -6.56 8.59 -16.20
CA GLY A 145 -5.55 9.62 -16.01
C GLY A 145 -4.92 10.07 -17.32
N GLY A 146 -4.55 9.12 -18.19
CA GLY A 146 -4.09 9.41 -19.55
C GLY A 146 -5.15 10.14 -20.36
N PHE A 147 -6.37 9.59 -20.44
CA PHE A 147 -7.47 10.19 -21.18
C PHE A 147 -7.80 11.62 -20.73
N ILE A 148 -7.87 11.86 -19.41
CA ILE A 148 -8.14 13.20 -18.86
C ILE A 148 -6.98 14.14 -19.18
N THR A 149 -5.73 13.68 -19.14
CA THR A 149 -4.56 14.53 -19.44
C THR A 149 -4.44 14.86 -20.93
N GLU A 150 -4.89 13.96 -21.81
CA GLU A 150 -4.84 14.14 -23.27
C GLU A 150 -5.99 15.02 -23.79
N HIS A 151 -7.21 14.83 -23.28
CA HIS A 151 -8.40 15.55 -23.77
C HIS A 151 -8.80 16.76 -22.92
N PHE A 152 -8.34 16.81 -21.67
CA PHE A 152 -8.58 17.92 -20.75
C PHE A 152 -7.24 18.37 -20.14
N SER A 153 -7.28 19.31 -19.19
CA SER A 153 -6.10 19.67 -18.40
C SER A 153 -5.84 18.63 -17.30
N TRP A 154 -4.57 18.36 -16.98
CA TRP A 154 -4.17 17.53 -15.84
C TRP A 154 -4.79 18.01 -14.51
N ARG A 155 -5.22 19.26 -14.42
CA ARG A 155 -5.90 19.81 -13.24
C ARG A 155 -7.22 19.07 -12.93
N TRP A 156 -7.91 18.58 -13.96
CA TRP A 156 -9.16 17.82 -13.83
C TRP A 156 -8.98 16.48 -13.16
N LEU A 157 -7.77 15.91 -13.19
CA LEU A 157 -7.42 14.70 -12.44
C LEU A 157 -7.75 14.84 -10.94
N PHE A 158 -7.62 16.07 -10.41
CA PHE A 158 -7.90 16.37 -9.03
C PHE A 158 -9.35 16.83 -8.80
N PHE A 159 -9.97 17.54 -9.76
CA PHE A 159 -11.36 17.97 -9.61
C PHE A 159 -12.37 16.83 -9.69
N VAL A 160 -12.07 15.76 -10.45
CA VAL A 160 -12.93 14.56 -10.56
C VAL A 160 -13.15 13.88 -9.20
N ASN A 161 -12.23 14.05 -8.25
CA ASN A 161 -12.36 13.50 -6.91
C ASN A 161 -13.41 14.25 -6.05
N LEU A 162 -13.70 15.52 -6.34
CA LEU A 162 -14.58 16.36 -5.50
C LEU A 162 -16.05 15.89 -5.51
N PRO A 163 -16.68 15.61 -6.67
CA PRO A 163 -18.04 15.08 -6.70
C PRO A 163 -18.15 13.76 -5.94
N VAL A 164 -17.17 12.87 -6.07
CA VAL A 164 -17.20 11.57 -5.41
C VAL A 164 -16.99 11.71 -3.90
N ALA A 165 -16.10 12.61 -3.47
CA ALA A 165 -15.93 12.95 -2.06
C ALA A 165 -17.22 13.52 -1.45
N LEU A 166 -17.93 14.39 -2.18
CA LEU A 166 -19.23 14.94 -1.76
C LEU A 166 -20.29 13.85 -1.61
N VAL A 167 -20.44 12.97 -2.61
CA VAL A 167 -21.38 11.83 -2.55
C VAL A 167 -21.03 10.93 -1.36
N THR A 168 -19.75 10.65 -1.14
CA THR A 168 -19.28 9.85 -0.01
C THR A 168 -19.64 10.51 1.32
N LEU A 169 -19.41 11.81 1.46
CA LEU A 169 -19.78 12.60 2.64
C LEU A 169 -21.28 12.54 2.93
N VAL A 170 -22.12 12.68 1.90
CA VAL A 170 -23.58 12.60 2.03
C VAL A 170 -24.00 11.20 2.46
N VAL A 171 -23.51 10.15 1.81
CA VAL A 171 -23.86 8.76 2.13
C VAL A 171 -23.42 8.39 3.55
N VAL A 172 -22.20 8.74 3.95
CA VAL A 172 -21.68 8.49 5.29
C VAL A 172 -22.46 9.32 6.33
N GLY A 173 -22.70 10.59 6.04
CA GLY A 173 -23.42 11.50 6.93
C GLY A 173 -24.82 10.98 7.26
N LEU A 174 -25.57 10.54 6.25
CA LEU A 174 -26.95 10.11 6.40
C LEU A 174 -27.10 8.66 6.88
N PHE A 175 -26.28 7.73 6.39
CA PHE A 175 -26.53 6.30 6.59
C PHE A 175 -25.61 5.63 7.62
N MET A 176 -24.44 6.20 7.91
CA MET A 176 -23.49 5.58 8.84
C MET A 176 -23.89 5.85 10.30
N HIS A 177 -24.26 4.79 11.00
CA HIS A 177 -24.54 4.78 12.44
C HIS A 177 -23.57 3.83 13.12
N VAL A 178 -22.43 4.36 13.59
CA VAL A 178 -21.43 3.59 14.34
C VAL A 178 -21.59 3.95 15.82
N PRO A 179 -21.79 2.96 16.72
CA PRO A 179 -21.84 3.22 18.15
C PRO A 179 -20.54 3.90 18.60
N ASN A 180 -20.64 5.08 19.21
CA ASN A 180 -19.50 5.82 19.74
C ASN A 180 -19.57 5.85 21.28
N PRO A 181 -19.17 4.78 21.97
CA PRO A 181 -19.06 4.84 23.43
C PRO A 181 -17.97 5.85 23.78
N ARG A 182 -18.36 7.06 24.18
CA ARG A 182 -17.44 8.10 24.64
C ARG A 182 -16.64 7.56 25.82
N ARG A 183 -15.35 7.27 25.62
CA ARG A 183 -14.41 6.97 26.71
C ARG A 183 -13.48 8.17 26.88
N LYS A 184 -13.15 8.50 28.14
CA LYS A 184 -12.06 9.44 28.42
C LYS A 184 -10.77 8.70 28.10
N HIS A 185 -10.06 9.16 27.08
CA HIS A 185 -8.79 8.58 26.63
C HIS A 185 -7.77 9.71 26.46
N ALA A 186 -6.53 9.44 26.80
CA ALA A 186 -5.42 10.37 26.70
C ALA A 186 -4.70 10.17 25.35
N ILE A 187 -4.50 11.25 24.61
CA ILE A 187 -3.70 11.18 23.38
C ILE A 187 -2.23 11.03 23.78
N ASP A 188 -1.61 9.95 23.35
CA ASP A 188 -0.15 9.82 23.42
C ASP A 188 0.48 10.60 22.27
N VAL A 189 0.63 11.91 22.51
CA VAL A 189 1.22 12.86 21.56
C VAL A 189 2.69 12.53 21.33
N TRP A 190 3.43 12.18 22.39
CA TRP A 190 4.85 11.89 22.30
C TRP A 190 5.12 10.60 21.53
N GLY A 191 4.37 9.53 21.81
CA GLY A 191 4.45 8.28 21.04
C GLY A 191 4.08 8.51 19.57
N SER A 192 3.03 9.30 19.30
CA SER A 192 2.62 9.61 17.93
C SER A 192 3.67 10.41 17.17
N VAL A 193 4.26 11.44 17.79
CA VAL A 193 5.28 12.30 17.16
C VAL A 193 6.57 11.51 16.92
N THR A 194 7.04 10.76 17.91
CA THR A 194 8.28 9.97 17.80
C THR A 194 8.15 8.85 16.77
N LEU A 195 7.01 8.14 16.75
CA LEU A 195 6.71 7.13 15.73
C LEU A 195 6.66 7.73 14.33
N SER A 196 5.85 8.78 14.13
CA SER A 196 5.67 9.39 12.82
C SER A 196 6.95 10.02 12.28
N ALA A 197 7.72 10.72 13.12
CA ALA A 197 9.01 11.29 12.74
C ALA A 197 10.04 10.19 12.44
N GLY A 198 10.13 9.16 13.29
CA GLY A 198 11.06 8.05 13.10
C GLY A 198 10.80 7.27 11.82
N ILE A 199 9.53 6.96 11.53
CA ILE A 199 9.15 6.30 10.28
C ILE A 199 9.40 7.20 9.07
N THR A 200 9.12 8.49 9.18
CA THR A 200 9.40 9.45 8.09
C THR A 200 10.90 9.50 7.78
N CYS A 201 11.75 9.59 8.80
CA CYS A 201 13.20 9.56 8.63
C CYS A 201 13.67 8.25 7.99
N ALA A 202 13.17 7.10 8.47
CA ALA A 202 13.50 5.80 7.90
C ALA A 202 13.11 5.73 6.43
N LEU A 203 11.86 6.09 6.10
CA LEU A 203 11.35 6.07 4.74
C LEU A 203 12.10 7.01 3.81
N LEU A 204 12.39 8.25 4.24
CA LEU A 204 13.20 9.18 3.43
C LEU A 204 14.60 8.62 3.18
N ALA A 205 15.28 8.10 4.20
CA ALA A 205 16.60 7.50 4.05
C ALA A 205 16.59 6.35 3.05
N THR A 206 15.55 5.52 3.11
CA THR A 206 15.39 4.37 2.22
C THR A 206 15.07 4.81 0.78
N VAL A 207 14.20 5.79 0.59
CA VAL A 207 13.80 6.28 -0.75
C VAL A 207 14.91 7.09 -1.43
N TRP A 208 15.68 7.87 -0.68
CA TRP A 208 16.76 8.68 -1.24
C TRP A 208 18.09 7.94 -1.40
N GLY A 209 18.32 6.92 -0.57
CA GLY A 209 19.53 6.12 -0.58
C GLY A 209 19.73 5.43 -1.92
N GLY A 210 20.90 5.67 -2.52
CA GLY A 210 21.28 5.06 -3.81
C GLY A 210 20.66 5.72 -5.04
N VAL A 211 19.72 6.66 -4.87
CA VAL A 211 19.08 7.39 -5.98
C VAL A 211 19.54 8.85 -5.98
N GLN A 212 19.21 9.60 -4.93
CA GLN A 212 19.53 11.03 -4.84
C GLN A 212 20.82 11.28 -4.06
N TYR A 213 21.08 10.45 -3.05
CA TYR A 213 22.30 10.50 -2.26
C TYR A 213 22.95 9.12 -2.16
N PRO A 214 24.29 9.02 -2.17
CA PRO A 214 24.98 7.78 -1.86
C PRO A 214 24.55 7.23 -0.49
N TRP A 215 24.48 5.91 -0.35
CA TRP A 215 24.13 5.24 0.90
C TRP A 215 25.02 5.63 2.09
N THR A 216 26.28 5.97 1.83
CA THR A 216 27.28 6.39 2.82
C THR A 216 27.27 7.89 3.12
N SER A 217 26.42 8.66 2.45
CA SER A 217 26.33 10.11 2.67
C SER A 217 25.81 10.42 4.08
N TRP A 218 26.26 11.56 4.63
CA TRP A 218 25.88 11.98 5.97
C TRP A 218 24.37 12.23 6.09
N GLN A 219 23.68 12.58 4.99
CA GLN A 219 22.23 12.74 4.95
C GLN A 219 21.52 11.40 5.20
N ILE A 220 21.91 10.34 4.49
CA ILE A 220 21.28 9.01 4.63
C ILE A 220 21.63 8.37 5.98
N VAL A 221 22.91 8.41 6.36
CA VAL A 221 23.36 7.89 7.66
C VAL A 221 22.74 8.69 8.81
N GLY A 222 22.65 10.02 8.68
CA GLY A 222 22.01 10.91 9.64
C GLY A 222 20.51 10.65 9.76
N LEU A 223 19.80 10.42 8.66
CA LEU A 223 18.38 10.08 8.68
C LEU A 223 18.13 8.69 9.29
N TYR A 224 18.95 7.68 9.00
CA TYR A 224 18.85 6.39 9.68
C TYR A 224 19.21 6.47 11.16
N GLY A 225 20.22 7.28 11.53
CA GLY A 225 20.57 7.54 12.92
C GLY A 225 19.42 8.24 13.67
N ALA A 226 18.82 9.27 13.06
CA ALA A 226 17.65 9.95 13.60
C ALA A 226 16.44 9.00 13.71
N ALA A 227 16.21 8.16 12.70
CA ALA A 227 15.16 7.14 12.74
C ALA A 227 15.38 6.15 13.89
N ALA A 228 16.59 5.65 14.07
CA ALA A 228 16.92 4.73 15.16
C ALA A 228 16.72 5.39 16.54
N LEU A 229 17.15 6.64 16.70
CA LEU A 229 16.96 7.41 17.94
C LEU A 229 15.47 7.66 18.21
N LEU A 230 14.70 8.10 17.20
CA LEU A 230 13.27 8.41 17.34
C LEU A 230 12.43 7.16 17.58
N LEU A 231 12.73 6.05 16.89
CA LEU A 231 12.04 4.78 17.11
C LEU A 231 12.44 4.13 18.46
N GLY A 232 13.68 4.33 18.91
CA GLY A 232 14.12 3.94 20.26
C GLY A 232 13.42 4.77 21.33
N ALA A 233 13.32 6.09 21.14
CA ALA A 233 12.57 7.00 21.99
C ALA A 233 11.08 6.63 22.00
N PHE A 234 10.51 6.28 20.85
CA PHE A 234 9.15 5.77 20.73
C PHE A 234 8.96 4.53 21.62
N ALA A 235 9.81 3.50 21.49
CA ALA A 235 9.69 2.30 22.31
C ALA A 235 9.79 2.60 23.82
N TRP A 236 10.63 3.56 24.21
CA TRP A 236 10.73 4.01 25.60
C TRP A 236 9.48 4.77 26.07
N VAL A 237 8.97 5.72 25.28
CA VAL A 237 7.72 6.44 25.58
C VAL A 237 6.56 5.47 25.72
N GLU A 238 6.48 4.49 24.84
CA GLU A 238 5.40 3.51 24.78
C GLU A 238 5.32 2.60 26.01
N THR A 239 6.45 2.39 26.69
CA THR A 239 6.51 1.62 27.94
C THR A 239 6.04 2.41 29.17
N HIS A 240 5.99 3.74 29.06
CA HIS A 240 5.58 4.65 30.14
C HIS A 240 4.24 5.34 29.87
N ALA A 241 3.75 5.32 28.63
CA ALA A 241 2.49 5.94 28.24
C ALA A 241 1.29 5.23 28.91
N PRO A 242 0.38 5.96 29.58
CA PRO A 242 -0.82 5.38 30.18
C PRO A 242 -1.73 4.70 29.16
N GLU A 243 -1.82 5.30 27.97
CA GLU A 243 -2.49 4.74 26.81
C GLU A 243 -1.45 4.78 25.67
N PRO A 244 -0.79 3.67 25.33
CA PRO A 244 0.17 3.61 24.22
C PRO A 244 -0.50 3.83 22.84
N VAL A 245 0.22 4.32 21.82
CA VAL A 245 -0.23 4.39 20.41
C VAL A 245 -0.26 3.02 19.74
N LEU A 246 0.75 2.20 19.98
CA LEU A 246 0.94 0.81 19.58
C LEU A 246 1.33 -0.03 20.81
N PRO A 247 0.35 -0.59 21.53
CA PRO A 247 0.60 -1.36 22.73
C PRO A 247 1.55 -2.53 22.47
N LEU A 248 2.72 -2.53 23.13
CA LEU A 248 3.77 -3.52 22.90
C LEU A 248 3.33 -4.95 23.26
N HIS A 249 2.27 -5.13 24.07
CA HIS A 249 1.69 -6.43 24.36
C HIS A 249 1.14 -7.11 23.11
N LEU A 250 0.74 -6.37 22.07
CA LEU A 250 0.26 -6.94 20.81
C LEU A 250 1.35 -7.81 20.16
N PHE A 251 2.63 -7.41 20.27
CA PHE A 251 3.75 -8.18 19.73
C PHE A 251 4.05 -9.49 20.48
N LYS A 252 3.44 -9.71 21.67
CA LYS A 252 3.49 -11.02 22.34
C LYS A 252 2.60 -12.05 21.66
N SER A 253 1.60 -11.60 20.90
CA SER A 253 0.77 -12.49 20.08
C SER A 253 1.53 -12.92 18.84
N SER A 254 1.78 -14.23 18.69
CA SER A 254 2.41 -14.76 17.47
C SER A 254 1.57 -14.43 16.23
N ILE A 255 0.24 -14.36 16.36
CA ILE A 255 -0.64 -14.00 15.26
C ILE A 255 -0.36 -12.58 14.78
N PHE A 256 -0.26 -11.61 15.70
CA PHE A 256 0.02 -10.22 15.36
C PHE A 256 1.42 -10.04 14.76
N THR A 257 2.45 -10.53 15.46
CA THR A 257 3.84 -10.35 15.07
C THR A 257 4.14 -10.98 13.71
N PHE A 258 3.79 -12.25 13.52
CA PHE A 258 4.11 -12.94 12.28
C PHE A 258 3.22 -12.49 11.10
N SER A 259 1.98 -12.05 11.35
CA SER A 259 1.16 -11.44 10.28
C SER A 259 1.74 -10.11 9.81
N ASN A 260 2.28 -9.28 10.70
CA ASN A 260 2.93 -8.03 10.32
C ASN A 260 4.24 -8.29 9.57
N ILE A 261 5.08 -9.22 10.02
CA ILE A 261 6.31 -9.63 9.30
C ILE A 261 5.97 -10.12 7.89
N ALA A 262 4.98 -11.01 7.76
CA ALA A 262 4.55 -11.50 6.45
C ALA A 262 3.97 -10.37 5.59
N SER A 263 3.18 -9.45 6.18
CA SER A 263 2.61 -8.30 5.47
C SER A 263 3.68 -7.38 4.89
N VAL A 264 4.81 -7.17 5.59
CA VAL A 264 5.98 -6.44 5.05
C VAL A 264 6.49 -7.12 3.79
N GLY A 265 6.78 -8.42 3.84
CA GLY A 265 7.35 -9.14 2.70
C GLY A 265 6.40 -9.28 1.51
N VAL A 266 5.09 -9.50 1.76
CA VAL A 266 4.07 -9.46 0.70
C VAL A 266 4.01 -8.08 0.05
N ALA A 267 4.09 -6.99 0.83
CA ALA A 267 4.09 -5.64 0.28
C ALA A 267 5.34 -5.34 -0.55
N MET A 268 6.53 -5.74 -0.07
CA MET A 268 7.78 -5.64 -0.82
C MET A 268 7.68 -6.34 -2.17
N SER A 269 7.11 -7.56 -2.18
CA SER A 269 6.92 -8.36 -3.41
C SER A 269 5.88 -7.73 -4.33
N MET A 270 4.76 -7.22 -3.80
CA MET A 270 3.74 -6.56 -4.60
C MET A 270 4.31 -5.36 -5.36
N PHE A 271 4.96 -4.45 -4.64
CA PHE A 271 5.51 -3.23 -5.24
C PHE A 271 6.72 -3.53 -6.13
N GLY A 272 7.53 -4.54 -5.78
CA GLY A 272 8.60 -5.02 -6.65
C GLY A 272 8.08 -5.47 -8.02
N ALA A 273 7.05 -6.30 -8.06
CA ALA A 273 6.45 -6.75 -9.31
C ALA A 273 5.82 -5.57 -10.11
N ILE A 274 5.07 -4.69 -9.43
CA ILE A 274 4.37 -3.56 -10.07
C ILE A 274 5.35 -2.58 -10.72
N PHE A 275 6.49 -2.29 -10.08
CA PHE A 275 7.44 -1.29 -10.58
C PHE A 275 8.44 -1.85 -11.59
N PHE A 276 9.01 -3.03 -11.33
CA PHE A 276 10.13 -3.53 -12.14
C PHE A 276 9.71 -4.39 -13.32
N LEU A 277 8.50 -4.95 -13.31
CA LEU A 277 8.03 -5.74 -14.45
C LEU A 277 7.73 -4.90 -15.69
N PRO A 278 7.01 -3.76 -15.61
CA PRO A 278 6.82 -2.91 -16.79
C PRO A 278 8.14 -2.47 -17.39
N VAL A 279 9.18 -2.27 -16.58
CA VAL A 279 10.55 -1.98 -17.03
C VAL A 279 11.12 -3.13 -17.85
N PHE A 280 10.96 -4.38 -17.40
CA PHE A 280 11.35 -5.56 -18.17
C PHE A 280 10.62 -5.64 -19.52
N VAL A 281 9.30 -5.46 -19.52
CA VAL A 281 8.50 -5.59 -20.74
C VAL A 281 8.81 -4.46 -21.74
N GLN A 282 8.98 -3.23 -21.27
CA GLN A 282 9.33 -2.10 -22.14
C GLN A 282 10.75 -2.24 -22.67
N GLY A 283 11.72 -2.38 -21.76
CA GLY A 283 13.13 -2.30 -22.11
C GLY A 283 13.73 -3.61 -22.63
N VAL A 284 13.23 -4.78 -22.22
CA VAL A 284 13.74 -6.09 -22.68
C VAL A 284 12.86 -6.66 -23.78
N ILE A 285 11.54 -6.77 -23.59
CA ILE A 285 10.65 -7.34 -24.62
C ILE A 285 10.44 -6.34 -25.78
N GLY A 286 10.43 -5.04 -25.50
CA GLY A 286 10.24 -4.00 -26.52
C GLY A 286 8.76 -3.63 -26.75
N ASN A 287 7.87 -3.96 -25.81
CA ASN A 287 6.47 -3.56 -25.91
C ASN A 287 6.32 -2.05 -25.70
N SER A 288 5.26 -1.48 -26.28
CA SER A 288 4.86 -0.09 -26.00
C SER A 288 4.55 0.15 -24.52
N VAL A 289 4.58 1.41 -24.11
CA VAL A 289 4.20 1.85 -22.74
C VAL A 289 2.80 1.35 -22.38
N THR A 290 1.83 1.49 -23.30
CA THR A 290 0.45 1.04 -23.11
C THR A 290 0.34 -0.47 -22.88
N ASN A 291 1.01 -1.28 -23.71
CA ASN A 291 0.97 -2.74 -23.59
C ASN A 291 1.68 -3.23 -22.32
N SER A 292 2.73 -2.54 -21.90
CA SER A 292 3.49 -2.88 -20.69
C SER A 292 2.72 -2.57 -19.42
N GLY A 293 1.90 -1.51 -19.41
CA GLY A 293 0.92 -1.26 -18.36
C GLY A 293 -0.20 -2.32 -18.34
N ALA A 294 -0.69 -2.73 -19.51
CA ALA A 294 -1.75 -3.74 -19.63
C ALA A 294 -1.36 -5.12 -19.07
N ILE A 295 -0.07 -5.43 -19.02
CA ILE A 295 0.44 -6.68 -18.42
C ILE A 295 0.16 -6.80 -16.92
N LEU A 296 -0.11 -5.70 -16.22
CA LEU A 296 -0.53 -5.74 -14.81
C LEU A 296 -2.00 -6.15 -14.65
N VAL A 297 -2.83 -6.07 -15.70
CA VAL A 297 -4.26 -6.39 -15.64
C VAL A 297 -4.52 -7.85 -15.21
N PRO A 298 -3.87 -8.87 -15.80
CA PRO A 298 -4.03 -10.26 -15.33
C PRO A 298 -3.73 -10.47 -13.85
N MET A 299 -2.71 -9.79 -13.31
CA MET A 299 -2.39 -9.84 -11.88
C MET A 299 -3.52 -9.26 -11.03
N LEU A 300 -4.09 -8.12 -11.45
CA LEU A 300 -5.19 -7.49 -10.73
C LEU A 300 -6.47 -8.34 -10.79
N VAL A 301 -6.78 -8.92 -11.95
CA VAL A 301 -7.92 -9.82 -12.12
C VAL A 301 -7.77 -11.07 -11.25
N SER A 302 -6.61 -11.73 -11.29
CA SER A 302 -6.37 -12.92 -10.46
C SER A 302 -6.38 -12.58 -8.96
N MET A 303 -5.86 -11.42 -8.59
CA MET A 303 -5.94 -10.89 -7.22
C MET A 303 -7.40 -10.70 -6.77
N ILE A 304 -8.25 -10.12 -7.60
CA ILE A 304 -9.68 -9.91 -7.28
C ILE A 304 -10.40 -11.25 -7.12
N VAL A 305 -10.24 -12.14 -8.11
CA VAL A 305 -10.90 -13.46 -8.12
C VAL A 305 -10.51 -14.25 -6.87
N THR A 306 -9.23 -14.30 -6.55
CA THR A 306 -8.74 -15.07 -5.42
C THR A 306 -9.01 -14.38 -4.08
N SER A 307 -9.11 -13.06 -4.02
CA SER A 307 -9.53 -12.36 -2.81
C SER A 307 -10.98 -12.69 -2.45
N VAL A 308 -11.88 -12.71 -3.45
CA VAL A 308 -13.28 -13.12 -3.24
C VAL A 308 -13.37 -14.61 -2.90
N ALA A 309 -12.66 -15.47 -3.63
CA ALA A 309 -12.67 -16.92 -3.40
C ALA A 309 -12.11 -17.30 -2.03
N SER A 310 -10.99 -16.69 -1.61
CA SER A 310 -10.40 -16.92 -0.30
C SER A 310 -11.28 -16.39 0.83
N GLY A 311 -11.87 -15.20 0.67
CA GLY A 311 -12.86 -14.68 1.62
C GLY A 311 -14.05 -15.62 1.80
N TRP A 312 -14.59 -16.17 0.69
CA TRP A 312 -15.67 -17.16 0.75
C TRP A 312 -15.22 -18.46 1.42
N PHE A 313 -14.06 -19.01 1.04
CA PHE A 313 -13.51 -20.24 1.62
C PHE A 313 -13.28 -20.10 3.13
N ILE A 314 -12.66 -19.00 3.56
CA ILE A 314 -12.38 -18.70 4.96
C ILE A 314 -13.68 -18.51 5.74
N SER A 315 -14.66 -17.81 5.16
CA SER A 315 -15.98 -17.64 5.80
C SER A 315 -16.70 -18.97 5.99
N ARG A 316 -16.59 -19.92 5.04
CA ARG A 316 -17.27 -21.21 5.12
C ARG A 316 -16.57 -22.17 6.07
N THR A 317 -15.25 -22.30 5.94
CA THR A 317 -14.44 -23.31 6.65
C THR A 317 -13.90 -22.84 8.00
N GLY A 318 -13.81 -21.53 8.23
CA GLY A 318 -13.15 -20.95 9.40
C GLY A 318 -11.63 -21.08 9.40
N ARG A 319 -11.03 -21.68 8.35
CA ARG A 319 -9.59 -21.94 8.23
C ARG A 319 -8.94 -20.95 7.27
N TYR A 320 -7.91 -20.27 7.74
CA TYR A 320 -7.20 -19.23 6.97
C TYR A 320 -5.75 -19.58 6.69
N LYS A 321 -5.14 -20.50 7.43
CA LYS A 321 -3.71 -20.80 7.28
C LYS A 321 -3.39 -21.49 5.96
N VAL A 322 -4.23 -22.45 5.54
CA VAL A 322 -4.04 -23.19 4.29
C VAL A 322 -4.11 -22.27 3.05
N PRO A 323 -5.15 -21.40 2.91
CA PRO A 323 -5.16 -20.40 1.84
C PRO A 323 -3.92 -19.50 1.84
N LEU A 324 -3.48 -18.99 2.99
CA LEU A 324 -2.32 -18.10 3.09
C LEU A 324 -1.05 -18.76 2.55
N LEU A 325 -0.76 -20.00 2.97
CA LEU A 325 0.41 -20.74 2.50
C LEU A 325 0.33 -21.04 1.01
N GLY A 326 -0.85 -21.44 0.50
CA GLY A 326 -1.07 -21.65 -0.93
C GLY A 326 -0.87 -20.37 -1.75
N GLY A 327 -1.35 -19.23 -1.25
CA GLY A 327 -1.14 -17.93 -1.89
C GLY A 327 0.34 -17.53 -1.95
N LEU A 328 1.09 -17.72 -0.87
CA LEU A 328 2.52 -17.43 -0.86
C LEU A 328 3.33 -18.35 -1.76
N LEU A 329 2.96 -19.63 -1.87
CA LEU A 329 3.58 -20.55 -2.84
C LEU A 329 3.29 -20.15 -4.28
N SER A 330 2.05 -19.76 -4.58
CA SER A 330 1.69 -19.22 -5.90
C SER A 330 2.51 -17.98 -6.24
N MET A 331 2.64 -17.05 -5.29
CA MET A 331 3.45 -15.85 -5.48
C MET A 331 4.93 -16.17 -5.68
N GLY A 332 5.47 -17.13 -4.92
CA GLY A 332 6.84 -17.62 -5.06
C GLY A 332 7.08 -18.27 -6.43
N ALA A 333 6.14 -19.06 -6.93
CA ALA A 333 6.22 -19.65 -8.27
C ALA A 333 6.23 -18.58 -9.37
N GLY A 334 5.40 -17.53 -9.23
CA GLY A 334 5.43 -16.39 -10.15
C GLY A 334 6.76 -15.65 -10.13
N TYR A 335 7.32 -15.38 -8.94
CA TYR A 335 8.66 -14.78 -8.81
C TYR A 335 9.79 -15.67 -9.32
N TYR A 336 9.67 -16.99 -9.17
CA TYR A 336 10.60 -17.94 -9.75
C TYR A 336 10.58 -17.88 -11.28
N MET A 337 9.40 -17.76 -11.89
CA MET A 337 9.30 -17.51 -13.34
C MET A 337 9.97 -16.19 -13.72
N LEU A 338 9.69 -15.10 -13.00
CA LEU A 338 10.31 -13.79 -13.26
C LEU A 338 11.85 -13.87 -13.20
N ALA A 339 12.40 -14.58 -12.23
CA ALA A 339 13.84 -14.77 -12.10
C ALA A 339 14.44 -15.55 -13.29
N ASN A 340 13.67 -16.37 -13.99
CA ASN A 340 14.15 -17.11 -15.16
C ASN A 340 13.87 -16.41 -16.50
N PHE A 341 13.40 -15.16 -16.48
CA PHE A 341 13.15 -14.41 -17.71
C PHE A 341 14.45 -14.00 -18.39
N THR A 342 14.50 -14.27 -19.70
CA THR A 342 15.60 -13.91 -20.61
C THR A 342 15.08 -12.97 -21.70
N ILE A 343 15.97 -12.53 -22.60
CA ILE A 343 15.60 -11.73 -23.78
C ILE A 343 14.59 -12.40 -24.72
N GLU A 344 14.45 -13.73 -24.67
CA GLU A 344 13.51 -14.51 -25.48
C GLU A 344 12.12 -14.67 -24.81
N THR A 345 11.94 -14.07 -23.63
CA THR A 345 10.69 -14.18 -22.88
C THR A 345 9.53 -13.61 -23.67
N THR A 346 8.46 -14.38 -23.78
CA THR A 346 7.23 -13.97 -24.46
C THR A 346 6.26 -13.30 -23.50
N ASN A 347 5.36 -12.47 -24.04
CA ASN A 347 4.28 -11.86 -23.27
C ASN A 347 3.40 -12.88 -22.55
N GLN A 348 3.26 -14.09 -23.09
CA GLN A 348 2.48 -15.16 -22.46
C GLN A 348 3.11 -15.61 -21.14
N SER A 349 4.43 -15.82 -21.10
CA SER A 349 5.14 -16.17 -19.86
C SER A 349 4.98 -15.09 -18.79
N VAL A 350 5.02 -13.82 -19.20
CA VAL A 350 4.79 -12.67 -18.31
C VAL A 350 3.36 -12.68 -17.74
N ILE A 351 2.36 -12.93 -18.59
CA ILE A 351 0.95 -13.02 -18.16
C ILE A 351 0.77 -14.15 -17.13
N VAL A 352 1.37 -15.33 -17.35
CA VAL A 352 1.30 -16.45 -16.40
C VAL A 352 1.94 -16.09 -15.06
N ALA A 353 3.14 -15.49 -15.06
CA ALA A 353 3.79 -15.04 -13.84
C ALA A 353 2.94 -14.00 -13.09
N MET A 354 2.31 -13.07 -13.81
CA MET A 354 1.39 -12.07 -13.26
C MET A 354 0.13 -12.68 -12.65
N ILE A 355 -0.45 -13.69 -13.30
CA ILE A 355 -1.57 -14.43 -12.72
C ILE A 355 -1.14 -15.06 -11.40
N LEU A 356 -0.02 -15.80 -11.37
CA LEU A 356 0.49 -16.48 -10.17
C LEU A 356 0.76 -15.53 -9.00
N ILE A 357 1.38 -14.38 -9.27
CA ILE A 357 1.62 -13.33 -8.26
C ILE A 357 0.29 -12.77 -7.76
N GLY A 358 -0.63 -12.43 -8.67
CA GLY A 358 -1.93 -11.88 -8.31
C GLY A 358 -2.79 -12.85 -7.49
N LEU A 359 -2.79 -14.16 -7.81
CA LEU A 359 -3.45 -15.19 -7.00
C LEU A 359 -2.94 -15.13 -5.55
N GLY A 360 -1.63 -15.03 -5.36
CA GLY A 360 -1.01 -14.94 -4.04
C GLY A 360 -1.36 -13.66 -3.28
N LEU A 361 -1.31 -12.51 -3.95
CA LEU A 361 -1.70 -11.21 -3.39
C LEU A 361 -3.17 -11.20 -2.96
N GLY A 362 -4.04 -11.83 -3.76
CA GLY A 362 -5.48 -11.88 -3.52
C GLY A 362 -5.81 -12.56 -2.20
N VAL A 363 -5.15 -13.69 -1.91
CA VAL A 363 -5.33 -14.39 -0.62
C VAL A 363 -4.71 -13.61 0.53
N THR A 364 -3.46 -13.16 0.37
CA THR A 364 -2.63 -12.71 1.50
C THR A 364 -3.04 -11.34 2.03
N MET A 365 -3.25 -10.35 1.14
CA MET A 365 -3.43 -8.94 1.52
C MET A 365 -4.59 -8.72 2.50
N GLN A 366 -5.75 -9.32 2.22
CA GLN A 366 -6.93 -9.15 3.07
C GLN A 366 -6.93 -10.12 4.25
N THR A 367 -6.43 -11.34 4.05
CA THR A 367 -6.46 -12.37 5.10
C THR A 367 -5.57 -12.02 6.29
N TYR A 368 -4.39 -11.42 6.11
CA TYR A 368 -3.57 -10.99 7.27
C TYR A 368 -4.29 -9.94 8.11
N THR A 369 -4.93 -8.96 7.45
CA THR A 369 -5.71 -7.93 8.15
C THR A 369 -6.85 -8.57 8.94
N LEU A 370 -7.59 -9.51 8.34
CA LEU A 370 -8.65 -10.26 9.00
C LEU A 370 -8.15 -11.04 10.22
N VAL A 371 -7.03 -11.75 10.08
CA VAL A 371 -6.45 -12.59 11.11
C VAL A 371 -5.97 -11.76 12.30
N VAL A 372 -5.30 -10.64 12.04
CA VAL A 372 -4.92 -9.67 13.07
C VAL A 372 -6.16 -9.15 13.79
N GLN A 373 -7.16 -8.68 13.05
CA GLN A 373 -8.41 -8.18 13.62
C GLN A 373 -9.20 -9.21 14.43
N ASN A 374 -9.10 -10.50 14.11
CA ASN A 374 -9.74 -11.57 14.87
C ASN A 374 -8.96 -11.95 16.15
N SER A 375 -7.66 -11.66 16.20
CA SER A 375 -6.78 -12.02 17.31
C SER A 375 -6.76 -11.02 18.46
N VAL A 376 -7.26 -9.80 18.24
CA VAL A 376 -7.16 -8.69 19.20
C VAL A 376 -8.50 -8.39 19.87
N SER A 377 -8.43 -7.68 21.00
CA SER A 377 -9.60 -7.15 21.69
C SER A 377 -10.29 -6.07 20.84
N ARG A 378 -11.55 -5.74 21.16
CA ARG A 378 -12.26 -4.64 20.48
C ARG A 378 -11.54 -3.30 20.69
N GLU A 379 -10.92 -3.12 21.84
CA GLU A 379 -10.21 -1.91 22.25
C GLU A 379 -8.93 -1.72 21.42
N ASP A 380 -8.25 -2.81 21.07
CA ASP A 380 -7.03 -2.78 20.26
C ASP A 380 -7.28 -2.89 18.75
N LEU A 381 -8.54 -3.05 18.30
CA LEU A 381 -8.87 -3.36 16.91
C LEU A 381 -8.36 -2.30 15.92
N ALA A 382 -8.56 -1.02 16.25
CA ALA A 382 -8.17 0.10 15.41
C ALA A 382 -6.66 0.22 15.30
N VAL A 383 -5.97 0.12 16.44
CA VAL A 383 -4.52 0.17 16.56
C VAL A 383 -3.88 -1.00 15.81
N ALA A 384 -4.36 -2.22 16.02
CA ALA A 384 -3.82 -3.41 15.37
C ALA A 384 -3.98 -3.36 13.84
N THR A 385 -5.13 -2.88 13.36
CA THR A 385 -5.37 -2.70 11.91
C THR A 385 -4.44 -1.64 11.33
N SER A 386 -4.27 -0.52 12.03
CA SER A 386 -3.39 0.58 11.61
C SER A 386 -1.93 0.15 11.61
N ALA A 387 -1.51 -0.68 12.56
CA ALA A 387 -0.18 -1.27 12.61
C ALA A 387 0.09 -2.18 11.41
N THR A 388 -0.86 -3.05 11.04
CA THR A 388 -0.73 -3.88 9.84
C THR A 388 -0.69 -3.06 8.55
N GLN A 389 -1.46 -1.97 8.48
CA GLN A 389 -1.39 -1.02 7.37
C GLN A 389 -0.01 -0.33 7.29
N LEU A 390 0.51 0.08 8.44
CA LEU A 390 1.82 0.71 8.57
C LEU A 390 2.93 -0.25 8.14
N SER A 391 2.91 -1.50 8.62
CA SER A 391 3.84 -2.56 8.20
C SER A 391 3.83 -2.76 6.69
N ARG A 392 2.64 -2.78 6.07
CA ARG A 392 2.52 -2.87 4.61
C ARG A 392 3.14 -1.66 3.90
N SER A 393 2.91 -0.46 4.40
CA SER A 393 3.44 0.78 3.81
C SER A 393 4.96 0.85 3.93
N MET A 394 5.52 0.41 5.07
CA MET A 394 6.96 0.25 5.25
C MET A 394 7.54 -0.78 4.29
N GLY A 395 6.88 -1.95 4.15
CA GLY A 395 7.30 -2.98 3.20
C GLY A 395 7.31 -2.49 1.75
N ALA A 396 6.32 -1.69 1.35
CA ALA A 396 6.30 -1.09 0.01
C ALA A 396 7.55 -0.24 -0.27
N ALA A 397 7.87 0.68 0.64
CA ALA A 397 9.00 1.60 0.48
C ALA A 397 10.36 0.90 0.60
N ILE A 398 10.53 0.02 1.60
CA ILE A 398 11.75 -0.76 1.80
C ILE A 398 11.98 -1.67 0.58
N GLY A 399 10.93 -2.33 0.10
CA GLY A 399 10.99 -3.17 -1.09
C GLY A 399 11.44 -2.40 -2.32
N LEU A 400 10.81 -1.26 -2.60
CA LEU A 400 11.15 -0.44 -3.76
C LEU A 400 12.61 0.06 -3.71
N ALA A 401 13.10 0.48 -2.55
CA ALA A 401 14.46 0.96 -2.40
C ALA A 401 15.52 -0.14 -2.53
N ILE A 402 15.32 -1.29 -1.88
CA ILE A 402 16.25 -2.43 -1.96
C ILE A 402 16.30 -2.92 -3.42
N LEU A 403 15.14 -3.21 -4.01
CA LEU A 403 15.04 -3.70 -5.38
C LEU A 403 15.53 -2.68 -6.40
N GLY A 404 15.24 -1.39 -6.19
CA GLY A 404 15.74 -0.30 -7.02
C GLY A 404 17.25 -0.17 -6.96
N THR A 405 17.84 -0.31 -5.77
CA THR A 405 19.31 -0.30 -5.60
C THR A 405 19.96 -1.49 -6.31
N ILE A 406 19.36 -2.69 -6.18
CA ILE A 406 19.81 -3.88 -6.90
C ILE A 406 19.79 -3.62 -8.41
N LEU A 407 18.72 -3.01 -8.93
CA LEU A 407 18.62 -2.65 -10.34
C LEU A 407 19.70 -1.64 -10.75
N THR A 408 19.87 -0.54 -10.01
CA THR A 408 20.81 0.52 -10.37
C THR A 408 22.27 0.02 -10.36
N GLN A 409 22.65 -0.76 -9.34
CA GLN A 409 23.98 -1.39 -9.27
C GLN A 409 24.16 -2.47 -10.35
N GLY A 410 23.12 -3.27 -10.58
CA GLY A 410 23.08 -4.27 -11.64
C GLY A 410 23.22 -3.64 -13.02
N MET A 411 22.57 -2.50 -13.27
CA MET A 411 22.59 -1.82 -14.56
C MET A 411 23.98 -1.31 -14.93
N GLN A 412 24.72 -0.71 -13.98
CA GLN A 412 26.10 -0.28 -14.22
C GLN A 412 27.01 -1.45 -14.61
N SER A 413 26.93 -2.57 -13.88
CA SER A 413 27.79 -3.73 -14.12
C SER A 413 27.38 -4.55 -15.34
N SER A 414 26.08 -4.70 -15.59
CA SER A 414 25.54 -5.49 -16.71
C SER A 414 25.64 -4.73 -18.04
N MET A 415 25.39 -3.42 -18.07
CA MET A 415 25.59 -2.63 -19.30
C MET A 415 27.06 -2.61 -19.72
N ALA A 416 28.01 -2.61 -18.77
CA ALA A 416 29.43 -2.66 -19.06
C ALA A 416 29.88 -3.93 -19.80
N LYS A 417 29.13 -5.04 -19.70
CA LYS A 417 29.44 -6.31 -20.38
C LYS A 417 29.09 -6.29 -21.86
N TYR A 418 28.08 -5.51 -22.25
CA TYR A 418 27.46 -5.58 -23.59
C TYR A 418 27.59 -4.30 -24.39
N LEU A 419 28.06 -3.19 -23.79
CA LEU A 419 28.25 -1.91 -24.46
C LEU A 419 29.74 -1.50 -24.53
N PRO A 420 30.18 -0.88 -25.64
CA PRO A 420 31.51 -0.29 -25.72
C PRO A 420 31.65 0.90 -24.76
N ALA A 421 32.85 1.13 -24.24
CA ALA A 421 33.14 2.17 -23.24
C ALA A 421 32.67 3.58 -23.65
N SER A 422 32.71 3.90 -24.95
CA SER A 422 32.24 5.17 -25.52
C SER A 422 30.71 5.35 -25.44
N ALA A 423 29.92 4.27 -25.49
CA ALA A 423 28.48 4.30 -25.32
C ALA A 423 28.09 4.44 -23.83
N LEU A 424 28.82 3.77 -22.94
CA LEU A 424 28.66 3.91 -21.48
C LEU A 424 28.94 5.34 -21.01
N GLN A 425 29.96 5.99 -21.57
CA GLN A 425 30.30 7.37 -21.23
C GLN A 425 29.20 8.37 -21.63
N ARG A 426 28.50 8.12 -22.74
CA ARG A 426 27.33 8.92 -23.17
C ARG A 426 26.10 8.69 -22.29
N LEU A 427 25.92 7.47 -21.78
CA LEU A 427 24.85 7.14 -20.83
C LEU A 427 25.12 7.75 -19.44
N HIS A 428 26.38 7.83 -19.01
CA HIS A 428 26.77 8.40 -17.71
C HIS A 428 26.81 9.93 -17.67
N SER A 429 26.99 10.59 -18.83
CA SER A 429 27.04 12.06 -18.94
C SER A 429 25.66 12.72 -19.06
N SER A 430 24.61 11.91 -19.24
CA SER A 430 23.22 12.35 -19.22
C SER A 430 22.71 12.16 -17.78
N ASP A 431 22.22 13.24 -17.17
CA ASP A 431 21.77 13.32 -15.78
C ASP A 431 21.00 12.06 -15.33
N SER A 432 21.39 11.48 -14.19
CA SER A 432 21.11 10.09 -13.77
C SER A 432 19.62 9.70 -13.64
N GLY A 433 18.70 10.67 -13.64
CA GLY A 433 17.24 10.43 -13.67
C GLY A 433 16.61 10.43 -15.07
N ALA A 434 17.14 11.24 -16.00
CA ALA A 434 16.60 11.40 -17.36
C ALA A 434 17.18 10.36 -18.34
N ALA A 435 18.42 9.93 -18.13
CA ALA A 435 19.03 8.85 -18.91
C ALA A 435 18.42 7.48 -18.60
N ALA A 436 18.11 7.21 -17.33
CA ALA A 436 17.44 5.98 -16.90
C ALA A 436 16.07 5.83 -17.58
N THR A 437 15.27 6.89 -17.59
CA THR A 437 13.97 6.90 -18.29
C THR A 437 14.10 6.78 -19.81
N ALA A 438 15.14 7.38 -20.42
CA ALA A 438 15.40 7.25 -21.85
C ALA A 438 15.85 5.83 -22.28
N ILE A 439 16.53 5.07 -21.42
CA ILE A 439 16.91 3.66 -21.65
C ILE A 439 15.66 2.76 -21.65
N PHE A 440 14.60 3.14 -20.95
CA PHE A 440 13.36 2.35 -20.85
C PHE A 440 12.33 2.70 -21.91
N ASP A 441 12.57 3.71 -22.76
CA ASP A 441 11.66 4.09 -23.84
C ASP A 441 11.96 3.29 -25.13
N PRO A 442 11.05 2.41 -25.59
CA PRO A 442 11.23 1.62 -26.81
C PRO A 442 11.43 2.48 -28.05
N SER A 443 10.83 3.68 -28.09
CA SER A 443 10.90 4.59 -29.24
C SER A 443 12.25 5.29 -29.36
N LEU A 444 12.96 5.46 -28.23
CA LEU A 444 14.32 5.99 -28.19
C LEU A 444 15.34 4.88 -28.46
N LEU A 445 15.10 3.68 -27.93
CA LEU A 445 15.91 2.48 -28.23
C LEU A 445 15.90 2.14 -29.72
N ALA A 446 14.75 2.27 -30.39
CA ALA A 446 14.62 2.00 -31.83
C ALA A 446 15.43 2.97 -32.71
N LYS A 447 15.82 4.14 -32.19
CA LYS A 447 16.65 5.13 -32.91
C LYS A 447 18.15 4.87 -32.76
N LEU A 448 18.55 3.97 -31.86
CA LEU A 448 19.94 3.63 -31.64
C LEU A 448 20.44 2.57 -32.66
N PRO A 449 21.75 2.51 -32.92
CA PRO A 449 22.34 1.45 -33.73
C PRO A 449 21.93 0.06 -33.19
N PRO A 450 21.60 -0.92 -34.05
CA PRO A 450 21.06 -2.22 -33.63
C PRO A 450 21.93 -2.96 -32.60
N ALA A 451 23.26 -2.85 -32.71
CA ALA A 451 24.20 -3.45 -31.77
C ALA A 451 24.13 -2.81 -30.37
N ILE A 452 23.92 -1.49 -30.29
CA ILE A 452 23.78 -0.76 -29.03
C ILE A 452 22.42 -1.09 -28.40
N ALA A 453 21.34 -1.11 -29.19
CA ALA A 453 20.01 -1.48 -28.72
C ALA A 453 19.98 -2.92 -28.17
N ALA A 454 20.58 -3.89 -28.87
CA ALA A 454 20.70 -5.27 -28.41
C ALA A 454 21.52 -5.38 -27.12
N GLY A 455 22.65 -4.66 -27.02
CA GLY A 455 23.47 -4.64 -25.81
C GLY A 455 22.75 -4.04 -24.60
N ILE A 456 21.93 -2.99 -24.81
CA ILE A 456 21.07 -2.43 -23.76
C ILE A 456 20.01 -3.44 -23.31
N ARG A 457 19.35 -4.15 -24.25
CA ARG A 457 18.33 -5.17 -23.91
C ARG A 457 18.94 -6.30 -23.08
N HIS A 458 20.11 -6.81 -23.45
CA HIS A 458 20.82 -7.82 -22.68
C HIS A 458 21.27 -7.30 -21.30
N GLY A 459 21.89 -6.13 -21.26
CA GLY A 459 22.32 -5.52 -20.00
C GLY A 459 21.15 -5.27 -19.04
N LEU A 460 19.98 -4.89 -19.56
CA LEU A 460 18.78 -4.67 -18.76
C LEU A 460 18.16 -5.97 -18.27
N ALA A 461 18.12 -7.03 -19.10
CA ALA A 461 17.67 -8.35 -18.68
C ALA A 461 18.54 -8.89 -17.53
N ASP A 462 19.86 -8.80 -17.67
CA ASP A 462 20.83 -9.20 -16.65
C ASP A 462 20.72 -8.34 -15.37
N ALA A 463 20.43 -7.05 -15.49
CA ALA A 463 20.25 -6.16 -14.34
C ALA A 463 18.95 -6.41 -13.58
N LEU A 464 17.88 -6.85 -14.27
CA LEU A 464 16.59 -7.18 -13.66
C LEU A 464 16.54 -8.59 -13.07
N HIS A 465 17.34 -9.53 -13.56
CA HIS A 465 17.45 -10.87 -12.99
C HIS A 465 17.65 -10.89 -11.46
N PRO A 466 18.65 -10.20 -10.88
CA PRO A 466 18.85 -10.20 -9.42
C PRO A 466 17.71 -9.50 -8.66
N VAL A 467 16.99 -8.56 -9.29
CA VAL A 467 15.82 -7.91 -8.71
C VAL A 467 14.69 -8.93 -8.51
N PHE A 468 14.39 -9.71 -9.54
CA PHE A 468 13.37 -10.77 -9.44
C PHE A 468 13.82 -11.91 -8.52
N LEU A 469 15.10 -12.29 -8.58
CA LEU A 469 15.68 -13.29 -7.67
C LEU A 469 15.54 -12.87 -6.20
N ALA A 470 15.76 -11.60 -5.87
CA ALA A 470 15.64 -11.06 -4.51
C ALA A 470 14.21 -11.13 -3.95
N GLY A 471 13.18 -11.25 -4.81
CA GLY A 471 11.81 -11.48 -4.37
C GLY A 471 11.60 -12.86 -3.73
N LEU A 472 12.32 -13.89 -4.16
CA LEU A 472 12.18 -15.26 -3.63
C LEU A 472 12.48 -15.36 -2.12
N PRO A 473 13.62 -14.86 -1.59
CA PRO A 473 13.88 -14.89 -0.16
C PRO A 473 12.87 -14.03 0.64
N ILE A 474 12.37 -12.92 0.08
CA ILE A 474 11.34 -12.09 0.72
C ILE A 474 10.03 -12.88 0.89
N ILE A 475 9.62 -13.63 -0.15
CA ILE A 475 8.44 -14.49 -0.10
C ILE A 475 8.68 -15.67 0.86
N ALA A 476 9.87 -16.26 0.87
CA ALA A 476 10.23 -17.32 1.79
C ALA A 476 10.14 -16.86 3.26
N ILE A 477 10.61 -15.66 3.58
CA ILE A 477 10.45 -15.06 4.92
C ILE A 477 8.97 -14.92 5.27
N SER A 478 8.15 -14.44 4.33
CA SER A 478 6.70 -14.31 4.52
C SER A 478 6.02 -15.67 4.74
N PHE A 479 6.49 -16.70 4.03
CA PHE A 479 6.02 -18.08 4.16
C PHE A 479 6.36 -18.67 5.52
N VAL A 480 7.62 -18.54 5.94
CA VAL A 480 8.09 -18.99 7.26
C VAL A 480 7.36 -18.25 8.37
N ALA A 481 7.21 -16.93 8.28
CA ALA A 481 6.43 -16.16 9.25
C ALA A 481 4.98 -16.69 9.34
N THR A 482 4.34 -16.95 8.20
CA THR A 482 2.98 -17.50 8.14
C THR A 482 2.87 -18.89 8.79
N LEU A 483 3.91 -19.72 8.71
CA LEU A 483 3.93 -21.01 9.42
C LEU A 483 3.88 -20.85 10.94
N PHE A 484 4.45 -19.78 11.50
CA PHE A 484 4.42 -19.49 12.92
C PHE A 484 3.13 -18.80 13.41
N ILE A 485 2.22 -18.46 12.50
CA ILE A 485 0.87 -17.99 12.87
C ILE A 485 0.10 -19.19 13.45
N ARG A 486 -0.31 -19.08 14.72
CA ARG A 486 -1.22 -20.04 15.36
C ARG A 486 -2.62 -19.88 14.76
N GLU A 487 -3.21 -20.99 14.33
CA GLU A 487 -4.56 -20.99 13.76
C GLU A 487 -5.58 -20.97 14.90
N VAL A 488 -6.33 -19.87 15.03
CA VAL A 488 -7.42 -19.72 16.01
C VAL A 488 -8.72 -19.63 15.23
N PRO A 489 -9.72 -20.50 15.49
CA PRO A 489 -10.97 -20.47 14.74
C PRO A 489 -11.65 -19.09 14.83
N LEU A 490 -12.23 -18.64 13.72
CA LEU A 490 -12.91 -17.34 13.64
C LEU A 490 -14.07 -17.25 14.64
N ARG A 491 -14.13 -16.14 15.40
CA ARG A 491 -15.21 -15.92 16.39
C ARG A 491 -16.57 -15.82 15.69
N GLN A 492 -17.57 -16.52 16.23
CA GLN A 492 -18.90 -16.67 15.61
C GLN A 492 -19.85 -15.48 15.86
N THR A 493 -19.60 -14.67 16.90
CA THR A 493 -20.42 -13.52 17.25
C THR A 493 -19.70 -12.20 16.96
N ALA A 494 -20.36 -11.28 16.26
CA ALA A 494 -20.01 -9.86 16.36
C ALA A 494 -20.27 -9.42 17.82
N HIS A 495 -19.51 -8.44 18.33
CA HIS A 495 -19.59 -7.94 19.72
C HIS A 495 -20.92 -7.23 20.08
N VAL A 496 -22.06 -7.61 19.49
CA VAL A 496 -23.36 -6.91 19.60
C VAL A 496 -24.31 -7.56 20.62
N THR A 497 -23.95 -8.64 21.32
CA THR A 497 -24.89 -9.31 22.24
C THR A 497 -24.39 -9.46 23.68
N ALA A 498 -23.79 -8.41 24.26
CA ALA A 498 -23.50 -8.36 25.70
C ALA A 498 -24.23 -7.23 26.44
N GLY A 499 -25.19 -6.55 25.80
CA GLY A 499 -25.96 -5.45 26.41
C GLY A 499 -27.44 -5.71 26.64
N ARG A 500 -27.98 -6.86 26.21
CA ARG A 500 -29.45 -7.09 26.17
C ARG A 500 -29.97 -8.27 26.99
N ARG A 501 -29.08 -9.01 27.67
CA ARG A 501 -29.45 -10.11 28.59
C ARG A 501 -29.38 -9.77 30.08
N GLY A 502 -28.96 -8.54 30.44
CA GLY A 502 -28.80 -8.12 31.83
C GLY A 502 -29.94 -7.28 32.43
N GLN A 503 -31.02 -7.00 31.68
CA GLN A 503 -32.09 -6.10 32.14
C GLN A 503 -33.51 -6.72 32.20
N ASN A 504 -33.70 -7.97 31.79
CA ASN A 504 -35.01 -8.65 31.84
C ASN A 504 -35.06 -9.86 32.81
N ALA A 505 -34.11 -9.97 33.74
CA ALA A 505 -34.06 -11.09 34.69
C ALA A 505 -34.18 -10.66 36.17
N LEU A 506 -34.67 -9.46 36.44
CA LEU A 506 -34.87 -8.95 37.81
C LEU A 506 -36.21 -8.23 37.96
N VAL A 507 -37.32 -8.88 37.62
CA VAL A 507 -38.65 -8.64 38.22
C VAL A 507 -39.49 -9.91 38.07
N GLU A 508 -39.39 -10.83 39.03
CA GLU A 508 -40.52 -11.67 39.43
C GLU A 508 -40.74 -11.38 40.92
N PRO A 509 -41.93 -10.90 41.33
CA PRO A 509 -42.24 -10.78 42.74
C PRO A 509 -42.56 -12.16 43.31
N GLU A 510 -41.96 -12.46 44.46
CA GLU A 510 -42.45 -13.47 45.39
C GLU A 510 -43.90 -13.15 45.76
N GLU A 511 -44.83 -14.07 45.51
CA GLU A 511 -46.07 -14.10 46.28
C GLU A 511 -46.59 -15.53 46.48
N SER A 512 -46.59 -15.92 47.76
CA SER A 512 -47.51 -16.84 48.43
C SER A 512 -47.51 -18.34 48.10
N ALA A 513 -46.94 -19.08 49.06
CA ALA A 513 -47.46 -20.37 49.50
C ALA A 513 -48.94 -20.25 49.94
N LEU A 514 -49.78 -21.21 49.55
CA LEU A 514 -50.70 -21.99 50.40
C LEU A 514 -51.78 -22.71 49.57
N ILE A 515 -51.87 -24.02 49.83
CA ILE A 515 -52.90 -25.04 49.48
C ILE A 515 -52.79 -25.66 48.08
#